data_AF-A0AAD5KAK0-F1
#
_entry.id   AF-A0AAD5KAK0-F1
#
_cell.length_a   1.000
_cell.length_b   1.000
_cell.length_c   1.000
_cell.angle_alpha   90.00
_cell.angle_beta   90.00
_cell.angle_gamma   90.00
#
_symmetry.space_group_name_H-M   'P 1'
#
loop_
_entity.id
_entity.type
_entity.pdbx_description
1 polymer ?
#
loop_
_entity_poly.entity_id
_entity_poly.type
_entity_poly.pdbx_seq_one_letter_code
_entity_poly.pdbx_strand_id
1 'polypeptide(L)'
;MLSNGTNTGSSSQPVQIIDGDNHFNNDVTLLDMMSQFYIDDIKSDYHVVSIFGSQSTGKSTLLNQLFGLSFTVLDKQKGPGQTTKGIWIACANELPILVMDVEGTDGSQRGEDKNFERKSALFAMATSDVVIFNLKTDQVGLHHGANLHLLESVFQANLKLFPARQNERRQKTRILVVIRDHDEVDSIPFNFLQNELETNFRETWSRLHNPAESTISDYFDFTFIRLSNADSRFTANEFKNEVGDLHRRFVDPRHEEYLFDPDYQRKTPIDGFQQYALSIWEIIKSDSGLDLPTQKILLAHLKCSEYSKAAFTQFTEQIKEIEDQVFAYDTKKVTASNVDVQNMRNIVSESIDFYNKMVLGYEESVCKENCKKLVYDINAIVYKIFTGQLANLREQALDKFDEGIQKVRNDSSLNHDAKARKISDLRSDAQQYFLEGANKMIHSVEKDDWVKNQWEFKKLTEALDRLSMNVNNPKVYEDELRRTKENMMYLKKQSKSANLMKGLGAGIGVSAALLAAAVMPVPVPPEVIVAAGTLAARTYLGQS
;
A
#
# COMPACT_ATOMS: atom_id res chain seq x y z
N MET A 1 -33.21 -34.50 10.21
CA MET A 1 -32.61 -34.70 8.88
C MET A 1 -31.48 -33.70 8.75
N LEU A 2 -30.26 -34.15 9.00
CA LEU A 2 -29.03 -33.37 8.87
C LEU A 2 -28.56 -33.52 7.43
N SER A 3 -28.53 -32.43 6.67
CA SER A 3 -27.95 -32.41 5.32
C SER A 3 -26.43 -32.19 5.44
N ASN A 4 -25.68 -33.25 5.18
CA ASN A 4 -24.24 -33.20 4.91
C ASN A 4 -23.99 -32.34 3.66
N GLY A 5 -23.43 -31.16 3.85
CA GLY A 5 -22.74 -30.42 2.80
C GLY A 5 -21.23 -30.56 3.01
N THR A 6 -20.62 -31.54 2.36
CA THR A 6 -19.17 -31.62 2.21
C THR A 6 -18.73 -30.53 1.24
N ASN A 7 -18.39 -29.35 1.75
CA ASN A 7 -17.54 -28.41 1.01
C ASN A 7 -16.13 -29.02 0.99
N THR A 8 -15.81 -29.74 -0.08
CA THR A 8 -14.42 -30.04 -0.42
C THR A 8 -13.78 -28.73 -0.86
N GLY A 9 -13.04 -28.08 0.04
CA GLY A 9 -12.26 -26.87 -0.27
C GLY A 9 -11.41 -27.10 -1.53
N SER A 10 -11.56 -26.25 -2.53
CA SER A 10 -10.76 -26.32 -3.75
C SER A 10 -9.31 -26.01 -3.40
N SER A 11 -8.44 -27.01 -3.40
CA SER A 11 -6.99 -26.80 -3.21
C SER A 11 -6.49 -25.82 -4.27
N SER A 12 -5.75 -24.78 -3.84
CA SER A 12 -5.10 -23.86 -4.77
C SER A 12 -4.21 -24.64 -5.72
N GLN A 13 -4.43 -24.50 -7.03
CA GLN A 13 -3.57 -25.13 -8.02
C GLN A 13 -2.17 -24.54 -7.94
N PRO A 14 -1.11 -25.36 -7.93
CA PRO A 14 0.27 -24.88 -8.00
C PRO A 14 0.53 -24.11 -9.30
N VAL A 15 1.30 -23.04 -9.20
CA VAL A 15 1.66 -22.20 -10.32
C VAL A 15 3.17 -22.03 -10.40
N GLN A 16 3.73 -22.13 -11.60
CA GLN A 16 5.15 -21.90 -11.83
C GLN A 16 5.43 -20.40 -11.90
N ILE A 17 6.22 -19.89 -10.94
CA ILE A 17 6.63 -18.49 -10.88
C ILE A 17 7.94 -18.22 -11.61
N ILE A 18 8.84 -19.21 -11.64
CA ILE A 18 10.10 -19.15 -12.37
C ILE A 18 10.24 -20.46 -13.14
N ASP A 19 10.45 -20.39 -14.45
CA ASP A 19 10.61 -21.56 -15.31
C ASP A 19 12.04 -22.12 -15.30
N GLY A 20 12.25 -23.21 -16.06
CA GLY A 20 13.57 -23.83 -16.18
C GLY A 20 14.63 -22.95 -16.87
N ASP A 21 14.19 -21.97 -17.65
CA ASP A 21 14.98 -21.07 -18.48
C ASP A 21 15.26 -19.72 -17.80
N ASN A 22 14.94 -19.59 -16.52
CA ASN A 22 15.08 -18.38 -15.69
C ASN A 22 14.13 -17.23 -16.06
N HIS A 23 12.98 -17.49 -16.67
CA HIS A 23 11.93 -16.50 -16.88
C HIS A 23 10.97 -16.47 -15.70
N PHE A 24 10.70 -15.27 -15.20
CA PHE A 24 9.69 -15.04 -14.19
C PHE A 24 8.32 -14.90 -14.85
N ASN A 25 7.32 -15.62 -14.34
CA ASN A 25 5.97 -15.59 -14.86
C ASN A 25 5.18 -14.41 -14.28
N ASN A 26 4.87 -13.43 -15.12
CA ASN A 26 4.11 -12.23 -14.74
C ASN A 26 2.59 -12.38 -14.94
N ASP A 27 2.15 -13.41 -15.65
CA ASP A 27 0.74 -13.59 -16.02
C ASP A 27 -0.12 -14.12 -14.86
N VAL A 28 0.53 -14.50 -13.76
CA VAL A 28 -0.09 -15.06 -12.57
C VAL A 28 -0.25 -13.96 -11.56
N THR A 29 -1.44 -13.74 -11.04
CA THR A 29 -1.64 -12.77 -9.95
C THR A 29 -1.62 -13.51 -8.62
N LEU A 30 -0.50 -13.44 -7.88
CA LEU A 30 -0.38 -14.12 -6.57
C LEU A 30 -1.40 -13.61 -5.55
N LEU A 31 -1.85 -12.37 -5.71
CA LEU A 31 -2.93 -11.78 -4.93
C LEU A 31 -4.24 -12.56 -5.11
N ASP A 32 -4.55 -13.04 -6.33
CA ASP A 32 -5.78 -13.79 -6.60
C ASP A 32 -5.77 -15.14 -5.87
N MET A 33 -4.59 -15.78 -5.76
CA MET A 33 -4.42 -17.04 -5.01
C MET A 33 -4.70 -16.86 -3.51
N MET A 34 -4.44 -15.66 -2.98
CA MET A 34 -4.62 -15.29 -1.58
C MET A 34 -5.96 -14.57 -1.31
N SER A 35 -6.76 -14.32 -2.35
CA SER A 35 -7.99 -13.51 -2.27
C SER A 35 -9.00 -14.04 -1.24
N GLN A 36 -9.05 -15.35 -1.03
CA GLN A 36 -9.93 -15.99 -0.04
C GLN A 36 -9.60 -15.63 1.42
N PHE A 37 -8.37 -15.19 1.70
CA PHE A 37 -7.93 -14.67 3.00
C PHE A 37 -8.02 -13.15 3.06
N TYR A 38 -8.41 -12.50 1.96
CA TYR A 38 -8.40 -11.06 1.78
C TYR A 38 -9.74 -10.40 2.14
N ILE A 39 -10.40 -10.93 3.17
CA ILE A 39 -11.63 -10.38 3.73
C ILE A 39 -11.22 -9.68 5.03
N ASP A 40 -11.17 -8.35 4.99
CA ASP A 40 -11.02 -7.44 6.14
C ASP A 40 -9.65 -7.42 6.89
N ASP A 41 -8.62 -6.82 6.27
CA ASP A 41 -7.39 -6.27 6.91
C ASP A 41 -6.11 -7.15 6.94
N ILE A 42 -6.10 -8.34 6.33
CA ILE A 42 -4.92 -9.23 6.27
C ILE A 42 -4.07 -8.95 5.02
N LYS A 43 -3.53 -7.73 4.88
CA LYS A 43 -2.56 -7.43 3.80
C LYS A 43 -1.16 -7.98 4.07
N SER A 44 -0.78 -8.03 5.35
CA SER A 44 0.58 -8.30 5.80
C SER A 44 0.67 -9.46 6.79
N ASP A 45 -0.46 -10.09 7.10
CA ASP A 45 -0.55 -11.21 8.05
C ASP A 45 -0.62 -12.55 7.29
N TYR A 46 0.42 -12.79 6.50
CA TYR A 46 0.63 -14.04 5.78
C TYR A 46 2.10 -14.45 5.91
N HIS A 47 2.36 -15.73 5.66
CA HIS A 47 3.70 -16.29 5.72
C HIS A 47 4.15 -16.86 4.39
N VAL A 48 5.46 -16.81 4.14
CA VAL A 48 6.08 -17.46 2.99
C VAL A 48 7.01 -18.57 3.47
N VAL A 49 6.74 -19.80 3.02
CA VAL A 49 7.54 -20.98 3.29
C VAL A 49 8.12 -21.49 1.98
N SER A 50 9.40 -21.83 1.96
CA SER A 50 10.01 -22.51 0.82
C SER A 50 10.66 -23.82 1.24
N ILE A 51 10.81 -24.76 0.32
CA ILE A 51 11.58 -25.99 0.52
C ILE A 51 12.70 -26.09 -0.51
N PHE A 52 13.91 -26.45 -0.07
CA PHE A 52 15.01 -26.79 -0.96
C PHE A 52 15.79 -28.00 -0.41
N GLY A 53 16.58 -28.64 -1.28
CA GLY A 53 17.35 -29.85 -0.97
C GLY A 53 17.53 -30.73 -2.21
N SER A 54 18.31 -31.81 -2.07
CA SER A 54 18.71 -32.65 -3.21
C SER A 54 17.52 -33.17 -4.01
N GLN A 55 17.72 -33.42 -5.29
CA GLN A 55 16.69 -34.01 -6.16
C GLN A 55 16.20 -35.35 -5.58
N SER A 56 14.91 -35.64 -5.77
CA SER A 56 14.29 -36.91 -5.37
C SER A 56 14.28 -37.22 -3.86
N THR A 57 14.41 -36.21 -3.00
CA THR A 57 14.34 -36.35 -1.52
C THR A 57 12.91 -36.25 -0.95
N GLY A 58 11.89 -36.25 -1.81
CA GLY A 58 10.48 -36.20 -1.38
C GLY A 58 10.02 -34.83 -0.88
N LYS A 59 10.53 -33.73 -1.46
CA LYS A 59 10.15 -32.35 -1.14
C LYS A 59 8.67 -32.06 -1.41
N SER A 60 8.24 -32.20 -2.65
CA SER A 60 6.85 -31.97 -3.07
C SER A 60 5.88 -32.90 -2.32
N THR A 61 6.30 -34.15 -2.05
CA THR A 61 5.54 -35.09 -1.20
C THR A 61 5.33 -34.55 0.21
N LEU A 62 6.38 -34.00 0.84
CA LEU A 62 6.29 -33.41 2.17
C LEU A 62 5.38 -32.19 2.16
N LEU A 63 5.55 -31.27 1.20
CA LEU A 63 4.70 -30.07 1.10
C LEU A 63 3.22 -30.42 0.90
N ASN A 64 2.92 -31.39 0.05
CA ASN A 64 1.55 -31.84 -0.20
C ASN A 64 0.89 -32.37 1.07
N GLN A 65 1.61 -33.14 1.88
CA GLN A 65 1.07 -33.65 3.14
C GLN A 65 1.01 -32.60 4.25
N LEU A 66 2.02 -31.73 4.31
CA LEU A 66 2.16 -30.72 5.36
C LEU A 66 1.18 -29.57 5.19
N PHE A 67 0.84 -29.18 3.96
CA PHE A 67 -0.01 -28.01 3.68
C PHE A 67 -1.28 -28.33 2.87
N GLY A 68 -1.56 -29.61 2.61
CA GLY A 68 -2.72 -30.06 1.84
C GLY A 68 -2.64 -29.74 0.34
N LEU A 69 -1.42 -29.64 -0.20
CA LEU A 69 -1.16 -29.17 -1.57
C LEU A 69 -1.14 -30.31 -2.60
N SER A 70 -1.07 -29.94 -3.87
CA SER A 70 -1.08 -30.85 -5.02
C SER A 70 0.07 -30.60 -6.02
N PHE A 71 1.26 -30.30 -5.52
CA PHE A 71 2.47 -30.25 -6.35
C PHE A 71 2.73 -31.58 -7.06
N THR A 72 3.29 -31.51 -8.26
CA THR A 72 3.64 -32.71 -9.04
C THR A 72 4.71 -33.52 -8.32
N VAL A 73 4.49 -34.81 -8.13
CA VAL A 73 5.41 -35.74 -7.45
C VAL A 73 5.97 -36.76 -8.45
N LEU A 74 7.20 -37.22 -8.21
CA LEU A 74 7.85 -38.24 -9.03
C LEU A 74 7.00 -39.52 -9.06
N ASP A 75 6.63 -39.93 -10.27
CA ASP A 75 6.02 -41.24 -10.50
C ASP A 75 7.13 -42.31 -10.52
N LYS A 76 7.29 -43.00 -9.38
CA LYS A 76 8.31 -44.05 -9.19
C LYS A 76 8.22 -45.18 -10.22
N GLN A 77 7.05 -45.40 -10.83
CA GLN A 77 6.86 -46.45 -11.83
C GLN A 77 7.46 -46.07 -13.20
N LYS A 78 7.64 -44.78 -13.47
CA LYS A 78 8.21 -44.27 -14.73
C LYS A 78 9.74 -44.11 -14.69
N GLY A 79 10.37 -44.45 -13.58
CA GLY A 79 11.82 -44.37 -13.38
C GLY A 79 12.30 -43.05 -12.76
N PRO A 80 13.60 -42.91 -12.49
CA PRO A 80 14.18 -41.68 -11.94
C PRO A 80 14.05 -40.53 -12.94
N GLY A 81 13.57 -39.37 -12.49
CA GLY A 81 13.39 -38.20 -13.33
C GLY A 81 13.26 -36.91 -12.53
N GLN A 82 13.51 -35.78 -13.19
CA GLN A 82 13.23 -34.48 -12.61
C GLN A 82 11.73 -34.19 -12.66
N THR A 83 11.14 -33.96 -11.49
CA THR A 83 9.70 -33.72 -11.35
C THR A 83 9.38 -32.22 -11.28
N THR A 84 10.10 -31.51 -10.43
CA THR A 84 9.98 -30.05 -10.30
C THR A 84 11.03 -29.40 -11.19
N LYS A 85 10.56 -28.61 -12.16
CA LYS A 85 11.40 -27.72 -12.96
C LYS A 85 11.06 -26.28 -12.61
N GLY A 86 12.04 -25.46 -12.29
CA GLY A 86 11.83 -24.10 -11.87
C GLY A 86 11.38 -23.97 -10.41
N ILE A 87 10.69 -22.88 -10.10
CA ILE A 87 10.11 -22.61 -8.78
C ILE A 87 8.60 -22.53 -8.93
N TRP A 88 7.90 -23.33 -8.13
CA TRP A 88 6.45 -23.39 -8.09
C TRP A 88 5.94 -22.82 -6.78
N ILE A 89 4.78 -22.16 -6.81
CA ILE A 89 4.13 -21.61 -5.63
C ILE A 89 2.68 -22.12 -5.55
N ALA A 90 2.19 -22.34 -4.34
CA ALA A 90 0.79 -22.61 -4.08
C ALA A 90 0.38 -22.00 -2.73
N CYS A 91 -0.90 -21.71 -2.58
CA CYS A 91 -1.45 -21.29 -1.30
C CYS A 91 -1.89 -22.51 -0.49
N ALA A 92 -1.46 -22.61 0.76
CA ALA A 92 -1.85 -23.67 1.68
C ALA A 92 -3.38 -23.70 1.86
N ASN A 93 -3.96 -24.89 1.99
CA ASN A 93 -5.40 -25.00 2.13
C ASN A 93 -5.85 -24.35 3.43
N GLU A 94 -6.79 -23.40 3.33
CA GLU A 94 -7.43 -22.73 4.48
C GLU A 94 -6.45 -21.97 5.41
N LEU A 95 -5.22 -21.71 4.96
CA LEU A 95 -4.19 -21.00 5.74
C LEU A 95 -3.57 -19.86 4.92
N PRO A 96 -3.25 -18.70 5.54
CA PRO A 96 -2.58 -17.58 4.87
C PRO A 96 -1.07 -17.86 4.71
N ILE A 97 -0.72 -19.00 4.11
CA ILE A 97 0.66 -19.44 3.90
C ILE A 97 0.89 -19.68 2.41
N LEU A 98 1.83 -18.95 1.82
CA LEU A 98 2.37 -19.22 0.50
C LEU A 98 3.52 -20.21 0.60
N VAL A 99 3.44 -21.29 -0.17
CA VAL A 99 4.40 -22.39 -0.14
C VAL A 99 5.11 -22.47 -1.49
N MET A 100 6.43 -22.40 -1.48
CA MET A 100 7.28 -22.51 -2.67
C MET A 100 8.00 -23.87 -2.73
N ASP A 101 7.77 -24.64 -3.80
CA ASP A 101 8.53 -25.83 -4.13
C ASP A 101 9.66 -25.45 -5.09
N VAL A 102 10.89 -25.50 -4.57
CA VAL A 102 12.10 -25.17 -5.32
C VAL A 102 12.66 -26.44 -5.96
N GLU A 103 13.04 -26.34 -7.23
CA GLU A 103 13.72 -27.41 -7.95
C GLU A 103 14.87 -28.04 -7.13
N GLY A 104 14.95 -29.36 -7.17
CA GLY A 104 15.97 -30.10 -6.43
C GLY A 104 17.37 -29.90 -7.01
N THR A 105 18.36 -29.88 -6.13
CA THR A 105 19.77 -29.71 -6.48
C THR A 105 20.44 -31.04 -6.83
N ASP A 106 21.59 -30.97 -7.50
CA ASP A 106 22.45 -32.10 -7.86
C ASP A 106 21.80 -33.05 -8.89
N GLY A 107 21.02 -32.48 -9.81
CA GLY A 107 20.36 -33.21 -10.88
C GLY A 107 21.24 -33.45 -12.10
N SER A 108 21.51 -34.70 -12.44
CA SER A 108 22.32 -35.08 -13.62
C SER A 108 21.78 -34.56 -14.96
N GLN A 109 20.50 -34.15 -15.00
CA GLN A 109 19.78 -33.72 -16.20
C GLN A 109 20.05 -32.26 -16.59
N ARG A 110 20.66 -31.44 -15.71
CA ARG A 110 21.07 -30.05 -16.03
C ARG A 110 22.57 -29.88 -16.32
N GLY A 111 23.38 -30.93 -16.21
CA GLY A 111 24.83 -30.83 -16.42
C GLY A 111 25.54 -29.94 -15.38
N GLU A 112 26.53 -29.14 -15.80
CA GLU A 112 27.34 -28.26 -14.94
C GLU A 112 26.67 -26.94 -14.53
N ASP A 113 25.41 -26.69 -14.89
CA ASP A 113 24.74 -25.40 -14.65
C ASP A 113 24.25 -25.24 -13.19
N LYS A 114 25.20 -25.31 -12.25
CA LYS A 114 25.05 -25.07 -10.81
C LYS A 114 24.54 -23.66 -10.48
N ASN A 115 24.49 -22.77 -11.48
CA ASN A 115 24.03 -21.40 -11.30
C ASN A 115 22.53 -21.34 -10.99
N PHE A 116 21.71 -22.20 -11.59
CA PHE A 116 20.26 -22.19 -11.33
C PHE A 116 19.95 -22.57 -9.89
N GLU A 117 20.60 -23.62 -9.38
CA GLU A 117 20.44 -24.10 -8.00
C GLU A 117 20.78 -23.02 -6.98
N ARG A 118 21.93 -22.36 -7.17
CA ARG A 118 22.34 -21.23 -6.34
C ARG A 118 21.32 -20.10 -6.41
N LYS A 119 20.93 -19.65 -7.61
CA LYS A 119 19.95 -18.55 -7.79
C LYS A 119 18.62 -18.87 -7.12
N SER A 120 18.13 -20.10 -7.25
CA SER A 120 16.86 -20.53 -6.69
C SER A 120 16.89 -20.61 -5.17
N ALA A 121 17.98 -21.10 -4.58
CA ALA A 121 18.16 -21.10 -3.14
C ALA A 121 18.26 -19.67 -2.57
N LEU A 122 18.96 -18.77 -3.26
CA LEU A 122 19.01 -17.36 -2.88
C LEU A 122 17.66 -16.68 -2.92
N PHE A 123 16.90 -16.95 -3.99
CA PHE A 123 15.55 -16.43 -4.15
C PHE A 123 14.65 -16.90 -3.02
N ALA A 124 14.67 -18.20 -2.71
CA ALA A 124 13.91 -18.80 -1.61
C ALA A 124 14.22 -18.12 -0.26
N MET A 125 15.51 -17.92 0.04
CA MET A 125 15.96 -17.30 1.28
C MET A 125 15.60 -15.81 1.40
N ALA A 126 15.68 -15.07 0.29
CA ALA A 126 15.36 -13.64 0.28
C ALA A 126 13.85 -13.37 0.39
N THR A 127 13.02 -14.31 -0.03
CA THR A 127 11.56 -14.14 -0.11
C THR A 127 10.77 -14.86 0.97
N SER A 128 11.37 -15.84 1.65
CA SER A 128 10.68 -16.66 2.67
C SER A 128 10.96 -16.19 4.10
N ASP A 129 10.00 -16.47 4.98
CA ASP A 129 10.13 -16.33 6.43
C ASP A 129 10.76 -17.60 7.03
N VAL A 130 10.30 -18.76 6.56
CA VAL A 130 10.81 -20.09 6.94
C VAL A 130 11.28 -20.83 5.70
N VAL A 131 12.49 -21.38 5.77
CA VAL A 131 13.06 -22.19 4.70
C VAL A 131 13.28 -23.61 5.20
N ILE A 132 12.61 -24.57 4.57
CA ILE A 132 12.72 -25.99 4.84
C ILE A 132 13.92 -26.54 4.07
N PHE A 133 14.93 -27.00 4.80
CA PHE A 133 16.07 -27.69 4.24
C PHE A 133 15.89 -29.20 4.37
N ASN A 134 15.48 -29.85 3.27
CA ASN A 134 15.10 -31.26 3.26
C ASN A 134 16.29 -32.15 2.89
N LEU A 135 16.76 -32.94 3.84
CA LEU A 135 17.91 -33.84 3.74
C LEU A 135 17.49 -35.28 4.03
N LYS A 136 18.10 -36.27 3.36
CA LYS A 136 18.00 -37.66 3.80
C LYS A 136 19.08 -37.99 4.83
N THR A 137 18.82 -38.94 5.72
CA THR A 137 19.77 -39.38 6.76
C THR A 137 21.13 -39.80 6.17
N ASP A 138 21.12 -40.52 5.05
CA ASP A 138 22.33 -41.00 4.34
C ASP A 138 23.16 -39.88 3.70
N GLN A 139 22.60 -38.69 3.56
CA GLN A 139 23.30 -37.50 3.07
C GLN A 139 24.02 -36.76 4.18
N VAL A 140 23.63 -36.94 5.45
CA VAL A 140 24.25 -36.27 6.58
C VAL A 140 25.73 -36.69 6.70
N GLY A 141 26.64 -35.72 6.71
CA GLY A 141 28.09 -35.94 6.70
C GLY A 141 28.75 -35.97 5.31
N LEU A 142 27.97 -35.94 4.22
CA LEU A 142 28.50 -35.83 2.85
C LEU A 142 28.51 -34.38 2.38
N HIS A 143 29.70 -33.79 2.17
CA HIS A 143 29.80 -32.36 1.82
C HIS A 143 29.12 -31.98 0.48
N HIS A 144 29.07 -32.89 -0.49
CA HIS A 144 28.31 -32.71 -1.74
C HIS A 144 26.89 -33.25 -1.62
N GLY A 145 26.70 -34.46 -1.07
CA GLY A 145 25.38 -35.10 -0.94
C GLY A 145 24.39 -34.33 -0.06
N ALA A 146 24.87 -33.62 0.97
CA ALA A 146 24.07 -32.73 1.81
C ALA A 146 23.91 -31.31 1.24
N ASN A 147 24.44 -30.99 0.05
CA ASN A 147 24.43 -29.63 -0.52
C ASN A 147 25.02 -28.54 0.39
N LEU A 148 26.01 -28.86 1.24
CA LEU A 148 26.62 -27.85 2.11
C LEU A 148 27.29 -26.71 1.31
N HIS A 149 27.78 -26.99 0.11
CA HIS A 149 28.31 -25.99 -0.82
C HIS A 149 27.25 -24.97 -1.29
N LEU A 150 25.99 -25.40 -1.43
CA LEU A 150 24.88 -24.52 -1.76
C LEU A 150 24.53 -23.63 -0.56
N LEU A 151 24.49 -24.21 0.64
CA LEU A 151 24.31 -23.46 1.88
C LEU A 151 25.41 -22.41 2.10
N GLU A 152 26.67 -22.75 1.80
CA GLU A 152 27.77 -21.80 1.84
C GLU A 152 27.52 -20.61 0.91
N SER A 153 27.10 -20.88 -0.33
CA SER A 153 26.74 -19.84 -1.30
C SER A 153 25.55 -18.99 -0.83
N VAL A 154 24.59 -19.62 -0.15
CA VAL A 154 23.42 -18.95 0.45
C VAL A 154 23.83 -18.04 1.60
N PHE A 155 24.63 -18.52 2.55
CA PHE A 155 25.13 -17.73 3.67
C PHE A 155 25.94 -16.52 3.19
N GLN A 156 26.81 -16.74 2.21
CA GLN A 156 27.62 -15.67 1.62
C GLN A 156 26.75 -14.58 0.98
N ALA A 157 25.73 -14.96 0.23
CA ALA A 157 24.84 -13.99 -0.39
C ALA A 157 23.92 -13.32 0.62
N ASN A 158 23.45 -14.03 1.65
CA ASN A 158 22.64 -13.46 2.73
C ASN A 158 23.39 -12.33 3.45
N LEU A 159 24.70 -12.50 3.68
CA LEU A 159 25.57 -11.44 4.22
C LEU A 159 25.61 -10.19 3.32
N LYS A 160 25.57 -10.36 2.00
CA LYS A 160 25.52 -9.25 1.04
C LYS A 160 24.13 -8.59 0.98
N LEU A 161 23.08 -9.41 1.07
CA LEU A 161 21.67 -9.02 1.01
C LEU A 161 21.21 -8.24 2.25
N PHE A 162 21.70 -8.65 3.41
CA PHE A 162 21.32 -8.12 4.71
C PHE A 162 22.57 -7.67 5.49
N PRO A 163 23.33 -6.68 4.99
CA PRO A 163 24.48 -6.18 5.72
C PRO A 163 24.03 -5.63 7.07
N ALA A 164 24.83 -5.86 8.11
CA ALA A 164 24.55 -5.33 9.43
C ALA A 164 24.48 -3.80 9.38
N ARG A 165 23.27 -3.23 9.47
CA ARG A 165 23.07 -1.79 9.61
C ARG A 165 23.20 -1.41 11.09
N GLN A 166 23.90 -0.31 11.36
CA GLN A 166 24.01 0.20 12.73
C GLN A 166 22.62 0.61 13.23
N ASN A 167 22.23 0.12 14.41
CA ASN A 167 20.97 0.44 15.11
C ASN A 167 19.67 -0.14 14.52
N GLU A 168 19.72 -1.06 13.55
CA GLU A 168 18.54 -1.80 13.07
C GLU A 168 18.57 -3.26 13.53
N ARG A 169 17.43 -3.82 13.94
CA ARG A 169 17.31 -5.27 14.18
C ARG A 169 17.60 -6.01 12.87
N ARG A 170 18.55 -6.95 12.89
CA ARG A 170 18.89 -7.76 11.72
C ARG A 170 17.71 -8.65 11.38
N GLN A 171 17.36 -8.72 10.10
CA GLN A 171 16.30 -9.58 9.64
C GLN A 171 16.79 -11.03 9.61
N LYS A 172 16.22 -11.86 10.49
CA LYS A 172 16.60 -13.27 10.60
C LYS A 172 15.79 -14.12 9.63
N THR A 173 16.27 -15.34 9.38
CA THR A 173 15.53 -16.37 8.65
C THR A 173 15.57 -17.66 9.45
N ARG A 174 14.43 -18.34 9.58
CA ARG A 174 14.43 -19.68 10.18
C ARG A 174 14.72 -20.74 9.12
N ILE A 175 15.73 -21.56 9.38
CA ILE A 175 16.03 -22.74 8.56
C ILE A 175 15.54 -23.96 9.33
N LEU A 176 14.45 -24.57 8.85
CA LEU A 176 13.92 -25.83 9.36
C LEU A 176 14.63 -26.98 8.64
N VAL A 177 15.59 -27.60 9.31
CA VAL A 177 16.31 -28.77 8.80
C VAL A 177 15.48 -30.02 9.05
N VAL A 178 15.03 -30.66 7.97
CA VAL A 178 14.22 -31.87 8.00
C VAL A 178 15.08 -33.05 7.57
N ILE A 179 15.38 -33.94 8.51
CA ILE A 179 16.12 -35.17 8.26
C ILE A 179 15.12 -36.30 7.97
N ARG A 180 15.11 -36.78 6.73
CA ARG A 180 14.19 -37.77 6.16
C ARG A 180 14.76 -39.18 6.25
N ASP A 181 13.86 -40.16 6.22
CA ASP A 181 14.20 -41.59 6.23
C ASP A 181 15.07 -41.94 7.45
N HIS A 182 14.74 -41.35 8.61
CA HIS A 182 15.41 -41.64 9.89
C HIS A 182 14.57 -42.63 10.70
N ASP A 183 15.19 -43.74 11.11
CA ASP A 183 14.59 -44.75 11.99
C ASP A 183 15.26 -44.68 13.36
N GLU A 184 14.48 -44.55 14.43
CA GLU A 184 15.02 -44.45 15.80
C GLU A 184 15.80 -45.69 16.23
N VAL A 185 15.50 -46.87 15.67
CA VAL A 185 16.11 -48.14 16.07
C VAL A 185 17.39 -48.42 15.30
N ASP A 186 17.35 -48.23 13.97
CA ASP A 186 18.42 -48.68 13.06
C ASP A 186 19.29 -47.54 12.51
N SER A 187 19.00 -46.28 12.84
CA SER A 187 19.78 -45.12 12.39
C SER A 187 20.68 -44.53 13.47
N ILE A 188 21.64 -43.70 13.04
CA ILE A 188 22.46 -42.88 13.93
C ILE A 188 21.51 -42.03 14.80
N PRO A 189 21.70 -41.96 16.13
CA PRO A 189 20.80 -41.19 16.99
C PRO A 189 20.72 -39.72 16.55
N PHE A 190 19.50 -39.17 16.56
CA PHE A 190 19.18 -37.88 15.96
C PHE A 190 20.04 -36.72 16.49
N ASN A 191 20.37 -36.73 17.78
CA ASN A 191 21.22 -35.72 18.41
C ASN A 191 22.64 -35.66 17.81
N PHE A 192 23.21 -36.79 17.37
CA PHE A 192 24.51 -36.79 16.69
C PHE A 192 24.41 -36.15 15.31
N LEU A 193 23.35 -36.46 14.55
CA LEU A 193 23.11 -35.86 13.23
C LEU A 193 22.90 -34.34 13.34
N GLN A 194 22.16 -33.90 14.35
CA GLN A 194 21.98 -32.48 14.66
C GLN A 194 23.32 -31.82 14.98
N ASN A 195 24.09 -32.36 15.92
CA ASN A 195 25.38 -31.79 16.33
C ASN A 195 26.36 -31.70 15.16
N GLU A 196 26.39 -32.71 14.30
CA GLU A 196 27.21 -32.74 13.09
C GLU A 196 26.84 -31.60 12.14
N LEU A 197 25.55 -31.42 11.85
CA LEU A 197 25.07 -30.36 10.96
C LEU A 197 25.31 -28.97 11.56
N GLU A 198 25.02 -28.77 12.84
CA GLU A 198 25.29 -27.51 13.55
C GLU A 198 26.77 -27.14 13.55
N THR A 199 27.66 -28.13 13.70
CA THR A 199 29.11 -27.91 13.65
C THR A 199 29.51 -27.49 12.24
N ASN A 200 29.07 -28.22 11.22
CA ASN A 200 29.33 -27.90 9.82
C ASN A 200 28.83 -26.50 9.42
N PHE A 201 27.64 -26.08 9.89
CA PHE A 201 27.12 -24.73 9.63
C PHE A 201 27.99 -23.65 10.28
N ARG A 202 28.41 -23.84 11.53
CA ARG A 202 29.31 -22.90 12.24
C ARG A 202 30.68 -22.79 11.60
N GLU A 203 31.26 -23.90 11.17
CA GLU A 203 32.55 -23.92 10.46
C GLU A 203 32.43 -23.24 9.09
N THR A 204 31.36 -23.52 8.35
CA THR A 204 31.07 -22.87 7.07
C THR A 204 30.92 -21.36 7.24
N TRP A 205 30.20 -20.90 8.25
CA TRP A 205 30.09 -19.48 8.56
C TRP A 205 31.44 -18.84 8.87
N SER A 206 32.26 -19.50 9.71
CA SER A 206 33.57 -18.99 10.11
C SER A 206 34.56 -18.85 8.94
N ARG A 207 34.36 -19.62 7.86
CA ARG A 207 35.13 -19.48 6.61
C ARG A 207 34.69 -18.26 5.78
N LEU A 208 33.41 -17.90 5.84
CA LEU A 208 32.82 -16.84 5.03
C LEU A 208 32.92 -15.46 5.68
N HIS A 209 32.87 -15.38 7.00
CA HIS A 209 32.77 -14.13 7.74
C HIS A 209 33.50 -14.20 9.08
N ASN A 210 34.04 -13.07 9.53
CA ASN A 210 34.78 -12.98 10.77
C ASN A 210 33.85 -13.21 11.98
N PRO A 211 34.05 -14.26 12.79
CA PRO A 211 33.20 -14.55 13.95
C PRO A 211 33.21 -13.45 15.02
N ALA A 212 34.24 -12.59 15.03
CA ALA A 212 34.32 -11.44 15.94
C ALA A 212 33.37 -10.29 15.54
N GLU A 213 32.91 -10.26 14.28
CA GLU A 213 31.99 -9.24 13.77
C GLU A 213 30.52 -9.69 13.87
N SER A 214 30.24 -10.95 13.52
CA SER A 214 28.93 -11.54 13.70
C SER A 214 28.94 -13.07 13.65
N THR A 215 27.96 -13.68 14.33
CA THR A 215 27.77 -15.13 14.35
C THR A 215 26.65 -15.56 13.41
N ILE A 216 26.63 -16.84 13.04
CA ILE A 216 25.56 -17.39 12.18
C ILE A 216 24.17 -17.20 12.81
N SER A 217 24.09 -17.26 14.15
CA SER A 217 22.87 -17.08 14.93
C SER A 217 22.35 -15.65 14.94
N ASP A 218 23.13 -14.67 14.46
CA ASP A 218 22.63 -13.31 14.26
C ASP A 218 21.75 -13.19 13.00
N TYR A 219 21.85 -14.15 12.07
CA TYR A 219 21.16 -14.16 10.78
C TYR A 219 20.19 -15.32 10.63
N PHE A 220 20.50 -16.46 11.25
CA PHE A 220 19.75 -17.70 11.08
C PHE A 220 19.44 -18.36 12.41
N ASP A 221 18.19 -18.77 12.56
CA ASP A 221 17.80 -19.69 13.62
C ASP A 221 17.55 -21.07 12.98
N PHE A 222 18.14 -22.11 13.56
CA PHE A 222 18.03 -23.48 13.05
C PHE A 222 17.09 -24.28 13.93
N THR A 223 16.15 -24.98 13.30
CA THR A 223 15.29 -25.96 13.96
C THR A 223 15.50 -27.29 13.26
N PHE A 224 15.75 -28.35 14.03
CA PHE A 224 15.99 -29.69 13.49
C PHE A 224 14.80 -30.57 13.80
N ILE A 225 14.34 -31.30 12.80
CA ILE A 225 13.33 -32.34 12.97
C ILE A 225 13.76 -33.62 12.24
N ARG A 226 13.35 -34.77 12.77
CA ARG A 226 13.40 -36.04 12.05
C ARG A 226 12.03 -36.40 11.52
N LEU A 227 11.99 -37.04 10.36
CA LEU A 227 10.80 -37.67 9.80
C LEU A 227 11.14 -39.11 9.36
N SER A 228 10.29 -40.03 9.77
CA SER A 228 10.36 -41.44 9.38
C SER A 228 10.13 -41.65 7.89
N ASN A 229 10.47 -42.85 7.40
CA ASN A 229 10.32 -43.19 5.98
C ASN A 229 8.85 -43.36 5.58
N ALA A 230 8.38 -42.46 4.70
CA ALA A 230 7.00 -42.45 4.22
C ALA A 230 6.59 -43.70 3.40
N ASP A 231 7.55 -44.36 2.77
CA ASP A 231 7.34 -45.51 1.88
C ASP A 231 7.45 -46.86 2.60
N SER A 232 7.96 -46.86 3.83
CA SER A 232 8.08 -48.07 4.64
C SER A 232 6.72 -48.44 5.24
N ARG A 233 6.29 -49.69 5.05
CA ARG A 233 5.04 -50.19 5.65
C ARG A 233 5.06 -50.17 7.18
N PHE A 234 6.24 -50.18 7.78
CA PHE A 234 6.42 -50.23 9.23
C PHE A 234 6.35 -48.84 9.87
N THR A 235 6.84 -47.80 9.17
CA THR A 235 6.97 -46.45 9.73
C THR A 235 6.07 -45.40 9.06
N ALA A 236 5.23 -45.79 8.09
CA ALA A 236 4.29 -44.88 7.42
C ALA A 236 3.29 -44.19 8.37
N ASN A 237 2.82 -44.89 9.42
CA ASN A 237 1.94 -44.30 10.42
C ASN A 237 2.68 -43.29 11.32
N GLU A 238 3.93 -43.57 11.66
CA GLU A 238 4.79 -42.66 12.43
C GLU A 238 5.06 -41.39 11.63
N PHE A 239 5.45 -41.54 10.35
CA PHE A 239 5.64 -40.42 9.44
C PHE A 239 4.39 -39.52 9.37
N LYS A 240 3.20 -40.12 9.26
CA LYS A 240 1.95 -39.36 9.23
C LYS A 240 1.70 -38.60 10.54
N ASN A 241 2.00 -39.21 11.69
CA ASN A 241 1.86 -38.55 13.00
C ASN A 241 2.88 -37.42 13.16
N GLU A 242 4.12 -37.61 12.73
CA GLU A 242 5.20 -36.63 12.79
C GLU A 242 4.93 -35.44 11.86
N VAL A 243 4.44 -35.69 10.64
CA VAL A 243 3.99 -34.63 9.72
C VAL A 243 2.78 -33.89 10.31
N GLY A 244 1.88 -34.59 10.98
CA GLY A 244 0.76 -33.98 11.72
C GLY A 244 1.23 -33.08 12.87
N ASP A 245 2.25 -33.50 13.60
CA ASP A 245 2.89 -32.67 14.63
C ASP A 245 3.54 -31.43 14.01
N LEU A 246 4.33 -31.61 12.95
CA LEU A 246 4.96 -30.51 12.24
C LEU A 246 3.94 -29.51 11.69
N HIS A 247 2.82 -29.99 11.16
CA HIS A 247 1.72 -29.15 10.69
C HIS A 247 1.20 -28.23 11.83
N ARG A 248 1.01 -28.78 13.04
CA ARG A 248 0.58 -27.97 14.20
C ARG A 248 1.59 -26.86 14.54
N ARG A 249 2.89 -27.11 14.38
CA ARG A 249 3.95 -26.10 14.59
C ARG A 249 3.88 -24.94 13.59
N PHE A 250 3.30 -25.14 12.41
CA PHE A 250 3.07 -24.09 11.42
C PHE A 250 1.75 -23.34 11.63
N VAL A 251 0.76 -23.95 12.29
CA VAL A 251 -0.63 -23.45 12.32
C VAL A 251 -1.05 -22.91 13.68
N ASP A 252 -0.56 -23.47 14.79
CA ASP A 252 -0.98 -23.05 16.14
C ASP A 252 0.06 -22.13 16.79
N PRO A 253 -0.22 -20.81 16.91
CA PRO A 253 0.70 -19.87 17.57
C PRO A 253 0.93 -20.16 19.06
N ARG A 254 0.13 -21.03 19.67
CA ARG A 254 0.29 -21.46 21.07
C ARG A 254 1.18 -22.68 21.21
N HIS A 255 1.63 -23.28 20.10
CA HIS A 255 2.55 -24.41 20.14
C HIS A 255 3.91 -23.95 20.70
N GLU A 256 4.50 -24.72 21.63
CA GLU A 256 5.78 -24.35 22.25
C GLU A 256 6.91 -24.21 21.22
N GLU A 257 6.87 -25.04 20.17
CA GLU A 257 7.79 -25.02 19.04
C GLU A 257 7.19 -24.34 17.78
N TYR A 258 6.37 -23.30 17.95
CA TYR A 258 5.78 -22.56 16.82
C TYR A 258 6.86 -21.99 15.88
N LEU A 259 6.67 -22.18 14.58
CA LEU A 259 7.72 -21.96 13.58
C LEU A 259 7.82 -20.53 13.05
N PHE A 260 6.76 -19.72 13.14
CA PHE A 260 6.82 -18.35 12.69
C PHE A 260 7.16 -17.39 13.82
N ASP A 261 7.99 -16.40 13.52
CA ASP A 261 8.37 -15.33 14.44
C ASP A 261 8.28 -13.99 13.68
N PRO A 262 7.76 -12.91 14.31
CA PRO A 262 7.77 -11.58 13.72
C PRO A 262 9.15 -11.09 13.26
N ASP A 263 10.24 -11.57 13.87
CA ASP A 263 11.61 -11.23 13.48
C ASP A 263 12.03 -11.84 12.11
N TYR A 264 11.28 -12.82 11.60
CA TYR A 264 11.51 -13.43 10.27
C TYR A 264 10.68 -12.79 9.15
N GLN A 265 9.58 -12.14 9.49
CA GLN A 265 8.61 -11.64 8.51
C GLN A 265 9.25 -10.62 7.57
N ARG A 266 9.11 -10.84 6.25
CA ARG A 266 9.58 -9.87 5.24
C ARG A 266 8.77 -8.58 5.18
N LYS A 267 7.59 -8.52 5.81
CA LYS A 267 6.69 -7.34 5.91
C LYS A 267 6.31 -6.73 4.55
N THR A 268 6.32 -7.52 3.48
CA THR A 268 5.85 -7.06 2.17
C THR A 268 4.36 -7.37 2.10
N PRO A 269 3.49 -6.37 1.86
CA PRO A 269 2.07 -6.64 1.62
C PRO A 269 1.85 -7.56 0.39
N ILE A 270 0.87 -8.45 0.45
CA ILE A 270 0.65 -9.48 -0.58
C ILE A 270 0.36 -8.90 -1.98
N ASP A 271 -0.29 -7.74 -2.05
CA ASP A 271 -0.54 -6.97 -3.27
C ASP A 271 0.74 -6.39 -3.92
N GLY A 272 1.85 -6.34 -3.17
CA GLY A 272 3.18 -6.00 -3.65
C GLY A 272 4.15 -7.20 -3.76
N PHE A 273 3.79 -8.36 -3.22
CA PHE A 273 4.72 -9.50 -3.10
C PHE A 273 5.22 -10.01 -4.45
N GLN A 274 4.37 -10.06 -5.46
CA GLN A 274 4.78 -10.53 -6.78
C GLN A 274 5.81 -9.59 -7.42
N GLN A 275 5.61 -8.26 -7.35
CA GLN A 275 6.61 -7.32 -7.87
C GLN A 275 7.91 -7.38 -7.05
N TYR A 276 7.79 -7.57 -5.74
CA TYR A 276 8.96 -7.81 -4.88
C TYR A 276 9.76 -9.03 -5.34
N ALA A 277 9.09 -10.18 -5.47
CA ALA A 277 9.69 -11.43 -5.92
C ALA A 277 10.35 -11.27 -7.31
N LEU A 278 9.67 -10.66 -8.27
CA LEU A 278 10.24 -10.37 -9.60
C LEU A 278 11.53 -9.56 -9.49
N SER A 279 11.50 -8.46 -8.72
CA SER A 279 12.70 -7.62 -8.53
C SER A 279 13.86 -8.41 -7.93
N ILE A 280 13.59 -9.23 -6.91
CA ILE A 280 14.61 -10.09 -6.29
C ILE A 280 15.20 -11.05 -7.33
N TRP A 281 14.36 -11.67 -8.15
CA TRP A 281 14.81 -12.60 -9.18
C TRP A 281 15.71 -11.91 -10.22
N GLU A 282 15.34 -10.73 -10.71
CA GLU A 282 16.12 -10.01 -11.71
C GLU A 282 17.50 -9.61 -11.18
N ILE A 283 17.61 -9.18 -9.91
CA ILE A 283 18.90 -8.84 -9.30
C ILE A 283 19.77 -10.08 -9.09
N ILE A 284 19.18 -11.20 -8.67
CA ILE A 284 19.89 -12.48 -8.56
C ILE A 284 20.37 -12.97 -9.93
N LYS A 285 19.55 -12.76 -10.97
CA LYS A 285 19.87 -13.17 -12.34
C LYS A 285 21.02 -12.37 -12.94
N SER A 286 21.09 -11.08 -12.67
CA SER A 286 22.13 -10.16 -13.17
C SER A 286 23.44 -10.22 -12.39
N ASP A 287 23.48 -10.90 -11.24
CA ASP A 287 24.60 -10.89 -10.26
C ASP A 287 25.04 -9.46 -9.87
N SER A 288 24.16 -8.47 -10.06
CA SER A 288 24.37 -7.10 -9.61
C SER A 288 24.15 -7.04 -8.11
N GLY A 289 24.98 -6.27 -7.39
CA GLY A 289 24.92 -6.14 -5.94
C GLY A 289 23.50 -6.09 -5.39
N LEU A 290 23.17 -7.06 -4.54
CA LEU A 290 21.85 -7.29 -3.99
C LEU A 290 21.58 -6.37 -2.78
N ASP A 291 20.75 -5.33 -2.92
CA ASP A 291 20.33 -4.44 -1.83
C ASP A 291 18.79 -4.48 -1.63
N LEU A 292 18.31 -5.36 -0.75
CA LEU A 292 16.88 -5.61 -0.53
C LEU A 292 16.10 -4.42 0.07
N PRO A 293 16.64 -3.66 1.04
CA PRO A 293 15.97 -2.46 1.52
C PRO A 293 15.60 -1.46 0.41
N THR A 294 16.49 -1.25 -0.55
CA THR A 294 16.22 -0.39 -1.70
C THR A 294 15.04 -0.91 -2.53
N GLN A 295 14.90 -2.23 -2.69
CA GLN A 295 13.78 -2.81 -3.44
C GLN A 295 12.43 -2.65 -2.74
N LYS A 296 12.40 -2.76 -1.40
CA LYS A 296 11.18 -2.50 -0.63
C LYS A 296 10.77 -1.03 -0.71
N ILE A 297 11.73 -0.11 -0.64
CA ILE A 297 11.49 1.32 -0.79
C ILE A 297 10.97 1.63 -2.22
N LEU A 298 11.59 1.04 -3.25
CA LEU A 298 11.17 1.23 -4.64
C LEU A 298 9.74 0.71 -4.87
N LEU A 299 9.43 -0.48 -4.34
CA LEU A 299 8.08 -1.04 -4.38
C LEU A 299 7.08 -0.14 -3.65
N ALA A 300 7.43 0.36 -2.47
CA ALA A 300 6.59 1.29 -1.72
C ALA A 300 6.31 2.56 -2.53
N HIS A 301 7.32 3.13 -3.23
CA HIS A 301 7.10 4.29 -4.09
C HIS A 301 6.10 4.01 -5.21
N LEU A 302 6.23 2.86 -5.88
CA LEU A 302 5.31 2.45 -6.94
C LEU A 302 3.88 2.29 -6.38
N LYS A 303 3.71 1.49 -5.33
CA LYS A 303 2.41 1.15 -4.75
C LYS A 303 1.71 2.33 -4.09
N CYS A 304 2.43 3.13 -3.32
CA CYS A 304 1.87 4.36 -2.74
C CYS A 304 1.45 5.34 -3.84
N SER A 305 2.18 5.43 -4.96
CA SER A 305 1.77 6.27 -6.09
C SER A 305 0.50 5.75 -6.76
N GLU A 306 0.39 4.44 -7.00
CA GLU A 306 -0.81 3.80 -7.57
C GLU A 306 -2.04 4.04 -6.68
N TYR A 307 -1.92 3.79 -5.37
CA TYR A 307 -3.03 3.99 -4.44
C TYR A 307 -3.38 5.46 -4.24
N SER A 308 -2.40 6.36 -4.25
CA SER A 308 -2.65 7.80 -4.24
C SER A 308 -3.46 8.23 -5.47
N LYS A 309 -3.13 7.69 -6.65
CA LYS A 309 -3.86 7.98 -7.89
C LYS A 309 -5.27 7.41 -7.87
N ALA A 310 -5.45 6.19 -7.35
CA ALA A 310 -6.76 5.57 -7.20
C ALA A 310 -7.66 6.36 -6.23
N ALA A 311 -7.11 6.73 -5.06
CA ALA A 311 -7.80 7.57 -4.07
C ALA A 311 -8.21 8.93 -4.66
N PHE A 312 -7.31 9.59 -5.37
CA PHE A 312 -7.61 10.86 -6.03
C PHE A 312 -8.67 10.71 -7.13
N THR A 313 -8.65 9.60 -7.89
CA THR A 313 -9.66 9.31 -8.91
C THR A 313 -11.05 9.17 -8.27
N GLN A 314 -11.16 8.34 -7.22
CA GLN A 314 -12.39 8.17 -6.45
C GLN A 314 -12.90 9.51 -5.90
N PHE A 315 -12.01 10.30 -5.29
CA PHE A 315 -12.32 11.66 -4.83
C PHE A 315 -12.92 12.52 -5.95
N THR A 316 -12.25 12.59 -7.10
CA THR A 316 -12.69 13.44 -8.22
C THR A 316 -14.03 13.02 -8.80
N GLU A 317 -14.35 11.73 -8.80
CA GLU A 317 -15.64 11.21 -9.27
C GLU A 317 -16.78 11.59 -8.31
N GLN A 318 -16.56 11.43 -7.00
CA GLN A 318 -17.56 11.73 -5.97
C GLN A 318 -17.78 13.25 -5.81
N ILE A 319 -16.72 14.07 -5.86
CA ILE A 319 -16.81 15.52 -5.65
C ILE A 319 -17.39 16.27 -6.85
N LYS A 320 -17.40 15.64 -8.03
CA LYS A 320 -17.83 16.28 -9.28
C LYS A 320 -19.25 16.82 -9.22
N GLU A 321 -20.18 16.10 -8.59
CA GLU A 321 -21.56 16.56 -8.46
C GLU A 321 -21.63 17.87 -7.66
N ILE A 322 -20.89 17.95 -6.55
CA ILE A 322 -20.81 19.17 -5.71
C ILE A 322 -20.16 20.30 -6.50
N GLU A 323 -19.07 20.02 -7.23
CA GLU A 323 -18.41 21.00 -8.08
C GLU A 323 -19.38 21.56 -9.14
N ASP A 324 -20.08 20.68 -9.86
CA ASP A 324 -21.04 21.08 -10.89
C ASP A 324 -22.22 21.89 -10.32
N GLN A 325 -22.71 21.55 -9.11
CA GLN A 325 -23.72 22.32 -8.40
C GLN A 325 -23.23 23.73 -8.03
N VAL A 326 -22.00 23.86 -7.52
CA VAL A 326 -21.44 25.17 -7.12
C VAL A 326 -21.20 26.08 -8.34
N PHE A 327 -20.79 25.50 -9.47
CA PHE A 327 -20.54 26.24 -10.71
C PHE A 327 -21.72 26.21 -11.70
N ALA A 328 -22.90 25.75 -11.27
CA ALA A 328 -24.12 25.79 -12.07
C ALA A 328 -24.55 27.24 -12.36
N TYR A 329 -25.10 27.45 -13.57
CA TYR A 329 -25.47 28.76 -14.07
C TYR A 329 -26.84 29.26 -13.55
N ASP A 330 -27.69 28.36 -13.04
CA ASP A 330 -29.05 28.69 -12.61
C ASP A 330 -29.07 29.07 -11.12
N THR A 331 -28.82 30.36 -10.86
CA THR A 331 -28.68 30.99 -9.54
C THR A 331 -29.92 30.85 -8.63
N LYS A 332 -31.06 30.42 -9.17
CA LYS A 332 -32.32 30.31 -8.41
C LYS A 332 -32.49 29.01 -7.64
N LYS A 333 -31.60 28.02 -7.78
CA LYS A 333 -31.76 26.70 -7.12
C LYS A 333 -30.70 26.32 -6.09
N VAL A 334 -29.57 27.04 -6.02
CA VAL A 334 -28.51 26.71 -5.05
C VAL A 334 -28.59 27.69 -3.88
N THR A 335 -29.50 27.45 -2.94
CA THR A 335 -29.46 28.11 -1.63
C THR A 335 -28.09 27.83 -1.01
N ALA A 336 -27.27 28.86 -0.80
CA ALA A 336 -25.92 28.72 -0.24
C ALA A 336 -25.90 28.09 1.17
N SER A 337 -27.06 27.84 1.78
CA SER A 337 -27.23 27.15 3.05
C SER A 337 -27.17 25.62 2.97
N ASN A 338 -27.26 25.01 1.77
CA ASN A 338 -27.43 23.56 1.61
C ASN A 338 -26.30 22.88 0.81
N VAL A 339 -25.15 23.53 0.61
CA VAL A 339 -24.00 22.75 0.12
C VAL A 339 -23.54 21.90 1.31
N ASP A 340 -23.61 20.59 1.12
CA ASP A 340 -23.36 19.61 2.17
C ASP A 340 -21.85 19.57 2.48
N VAL A 341 -21.42 20.54 3.26
CA VAL A 341 -20.08 20.65 3.85
C VAL A 341 -19.70 19.35 4.53
N GLN A 342 -20.67 18.66 5.14
CA GLN A 342 -20.43 17.38 5.78
C GLN A 342 -20.16 16.28 4.75
N ASN A 343 -20.92 16.23 3.66
CA ASN A 343 -20.66 15.32 2.55
C ASN A 343 -19.27 15.57 1.92
N MET A 344 -18.88 16.82 1.69
CA MET A 344 -17.54 17.13 1.19
C MET A 344 -16.45 16.64 2.13
N ARG A 345 -16.60 16.84 3.45
CA ARG A 345 -15.66 16.29 4.44
C ARG A 345 -15.64 14.77 4.43
N ASN A 346 -16.80 14.13 4.30
CA ASN A 346 -16.90 12.67 4.25
C ASN A 346 -16.15 12.13 3.01
N ILE A 347 -16.39 12.71 1.84
CA ILE A 347 -15.68 12.35 0.58
C ILE A 347 -14.16 12.49 0.74
N VAL A 348 -13.69 13.59 1.34
CA VAL A 348 -12.26 13.80 1.63
C VAL A 348 -11.73 12.76 2.61
N SER A 349 -12.43 12.51 3.72
CA SER A 349 -12.04 11.52 4.73
C SER A 349 -11.97 10.13 4.12
N GLU A 350 -13.03 9.69 3.42
CA GLU A 350 -13.10 8.37 2.77
C GLU A 350 -11.94 8.16 1.78
N SER A 351 -11.56 9.20 1.03
CA SER A 351 -10.45 9.12 0.07
C SER A 351 -9.09 8.96 0.78
N ILE A 352 -8.88 9.69 1.88
CA ILE A 352 -7.66 9.61 2.69
C ILE A 352 -7.60 8.28 3.46
N ASP A 353 -8.72 7.85 4.04
CA ASP A 353 -8.86 6.61 4.79
C ASP A 353 -8.65 5.40 3.87
N PHE A 354 -9.19 5.43 2.65
CA PHE A 354 -8.89 4.45 1.61
C PHE A 354 -7.40 4.36 1.34
N TYR A 355 -6.73 5.49 1.08
CA TYR A 355 -5.28 5.50 0.85
C TYR A 355 -4.51 4.91 2.04
N ASN A 356 -4.80 5.40 3.26
CA ASN A 356 -4.11 4.98 4.48
C ASN A 356 -4.28 3.47 4.72
N LYS A 357 -5.48 2.93 4.52
CA LYS A 357 -5.75 1.49 4.62
C LYS A 357 -4.98 0.70 3.56
N MET A 358 -4.93 1.20 2.32
CA MET A 358 -4.29 0.48 1.22
C MET A 358 -2.76 0.43 1.33
N VAL A 359 -2.13 1.43 1.95
CA VAL A 359 -0.66 1.49 2.10
C VAL A 359 -0.11 0.87 3.38
N LEU A 360 -0.96 0.27 4.22
CA LEU A 360 -0.51 -0.42 5.43
C LEU A 360 0.51 -1.52 5.09
N GLY A 361 1.63 -1.53 5.83
CA GLY A 361 2.72 -2.48 5.64
C GLY A 361 3.83 -2.02 4.68
N TYR A 362 3.63 -0.95 3.90
CA TYR A 362 4.71 -0.31 3.15
C TYR A 362 5.52 0.67 4.00
N GLU A 363 6.66 1.11 3.46
CA GLU A 363 7.61 1.99 4.12
C GLU A 363 6.98 3.32 4.57
N GLU A 364 6.97 3.57 5.89
CA GLU A 364 6.20 4.65 6.51
C GLU A 364 6.57 6.04 5.97
N SER A 365 7.86 6.28 5.71
CA SER A 365 8.36 7.54 5.17
C SER A 365 7.78 7.83 3.77
N VAL A 366 7.72 6.82 2.91
CA VAL A 366 7.16 6.90 1.55
C VAL A 366 5.64 7.05 1.57
N CYS A 367 4.96 6.33 2.47
CA CYS A 367 3.52 6.44 2.67
C CYS A 367 3.11 7.86 3.07
N LYS A 368 3.84 8.46 4.03
CA LYS A 368 3.60 9.84 4.49
C LYS A 368 3.87 10.87 3.41
N GLU A 369 4.94 10.71 2.62
CA GLU A 369 5.25 11.63 1.52
C GLU A 369 4.15 11.65 0.46
N ASN A 370 3.68 10.48 0.03
CA ASN A 370 2.60 10.36 -0.95
C ASN A 370 1.25 10.85 -0.38
N CYS A 371 0.96 10.57 0.89
CA CYS A 371 -0.24 11.10 1.56
C CYS A 371 -0.26 12.64 1.54
N LYS A 372 0.88 13.29 1.81
CA LYS A 372 1.00 14.76 1.73
C LYS A 372 0.70 15.29 0.33
N LYS A 373 1.18 14.62 -0.72
CA LYS A 373 0.89 14.99 -2.12
C LYS A 373 -0.60 14.83 -2.44
N LEU A 374 -1.20 13.70 -2.06
CA LEU A 374 -2.64 13.46 -2.21
C LEU A 374 -3.48 14.55 -1.54
N VAL A 375 -3.18 14.85 -0.27
CA VAL A 375 -3.89 15.89 0.50
C VAL A 375 -3.72 17.26 -0.15
N TYR A 376 -2.54 17.58 -0.66
CA TYR A 376 -2.31 18.84 -1.38
C TYR A 376 -3.19 18.96 -2.63
N ASP A 377 -3.26 17.90 -3.44
CA ASP A 377 -4.07 17.89 -4.68
C ASP A 377 -5.58 17.94 -4.38
N ILE A 378 -6.05 17.21 -3.36
CA ILE A 378 -7.43 17.27 -2.87
C ILE A 378 -7.77 18.69 -2.41
N ASN A 379 -6.91 19.29 -1.58
CA ASN A 379 -7.12 20.63 -1.05
C ASN A 379 -7.20 21.69 -2.15
N ALA A 380 -6.47 21.54 -3.26
CA ALA A 380 -6.56 22.45 -4.39
C ALA A 380 -7.97 22.45 -5.02
N ILE A 381 -8.61 21.29 -5.13
CA ILE A 381 -9.98 21.16 -5.65
C ILE A 381 -11.00 21.66 -4.62
N VAL A 382 -10.87 21.26 -3.36
CA VAL A 382 -11.77 21.73 -2.28
C VAL A 382 -11.73 23.25 -2.15
N TYR A 383 -10.54 23.85 -2.19
CA TYR A 383 -10.37 25.30 -2.15
C TYR A 383 -11.04 26.01 -3.34
N LYS A 384 -10.95 25.43 -4.54
CA LYS A 384 -11.66 25.93 -5.72
C LYS A 384 -13.18 25.93 -5.48
N ILE A 385 -13.73 24.83 -4.97
CA ILE A 385 -15.17 24.74 -4.67
C ILE A 385 -15.56 25.77 -3.61
N PHE A 386 -14.77 25.89 -2.54
CA PHE A 386 -14.98 26.87 -1.46
C PHE A 386 -15.03 28.32 -1.98
N THR A 387 -14.06 28.73 -2.82
CA THR A 387 -14.07 30.07 -3.42
C THR A 387 -15.28 30.27 -4.35
N GLY A 388 -15.73 29.23 -5.06
CA GLY A 388 -16.99 29.25 -5.81
C GLY A 388 -18.22 29.46 -4.93
N GLN A 389 -18.27 28.81 -3.77
CA GLN A 389 -19.35 28.99 -2.79
C GLN A 389 -19.39 30.42 -2.23
N LEU A 390 -18.23 30.99 -1.88
CA LEU A 390 -18.15 32.39 -1.45
C LEU A 390 -18.66 33.34 -2.54
N ALA A 391 -18.32 33.09 -3.81
CA ALA A 391 -18.83 33.88 -4.91
C ALA A 391 -20.36 33.78 -5.06
N ASN A 392 -20.94 32.59 -4.86
CA ASN A 392 -22.40 32.39 -4.85
C ASN A 392 -23.07 33.11 -3.69
N LEU A 393 -22.47 33.05 -2.50
CA LEU A 393 -22.99 33.74 -1.31
C LEU A 393 -22.96 35.26 -1.48
N ARG A 394 -21.90 35.80 -2.10
CA ARG A 394 -21.82 37.22 -2.47
C ARG A 394 -22.94 37.63 -3.41
N GLU A 395 -23.24 36.82 -4.42
CA GLU A 395 -24.33 37.07 -5.37
C GLU A 395 -25.69 37.09 -4.66
N GLN A 396 -25.95 36.13 -3.77
CA GLN A 396 -27.18 36.08 -2.97
C GLN A 396 -27.32 37.28 -2.01
N ALA A 397 -26.21 37.73 -1.41
CA ALA A 397 -26.21 38.94 -0.58
C ALA A 397 -26.58 40.19 -1.39
N LEU A 398 -26.09 40.28 -2.64
CA LEU A 398 -26.43 41.38 -3.55
C LEU A 398 -27.88 41.33 -4.03
N ASP A 399 -28.41 40.13 -4.32
CA ASP A 399 -29.83 39.96 -4.68
C ASP A 399 -30.77 40.38 -3.54
N LYS A 400 -30.46 39.96 -2.31
CA LYS A 400 -31.20 40.42 -1.11
C LYS A 400 -31.15 41.93 -0.92
N PHE A 401 -29.98 42.54 -1.16
CA PHE A 401 -29.82 43.98 -1.09
C PHE A 401 -30.66 44.68 -2.16
N ASP A 402 -30.61 44.24 -3.42
CA ASP A 402 -31.40 44.81 -4.52
C ASP A 402 -32.91 44.68 -4.26
N GLU A 403 -33.41 43.52 -3.86
CA GLU A 403 -34.81 43.33 -3.46
C GLU A 403 -35.24 44.29 -2.34
N GLY A 404 -34.35 44.52 -1.37
CA GLY A 404 -34.55 45.51 -0.30
C GLY A 404 -34.63 46.93 -0.85
N ILE A 405 -33.71 47.32 -1.74
CA ILE A 405 -33.69 48.64 -2.37
C ILE A 405 -34.95 48.90 -3.18
N GLN A 406 -35.45 47.92 -3.94
CA GLN A 406 -36.70 48.05 -4.69
C GLN A 406 -37.89 48.33 -3.77
N LYS A 407 -37.96 47.66 -2.60
CA LYS A 407 -38.99 47.91 -1.58
C LYS A 407 -38.90 49.32 -1.00
N VAL A 408 -37.68 49.79 -0.69
CA VAL A 408 -37.45 51.15 -0.14
C VAL A 408 -37.77 52.24 -1.17
N ARG A 409 -37.45 52.02 -2.45
CA ARG A 409 -37.78 52.95 -3.53
C ARG A 409 -39.28 53.14 -3.70
N ASN A 410 -40.03 52.04 -3.67
CA ASN A 410 -41.48 52.03 -3.88
C ASN A 410 -42.29 52.47 -2.64
N ASP A 411 -41.65 52.61 -1.49
CA ASP A 411 -42.29 53.08 -0.27
C ASP A 411 -42.39 54.62 -0.25
N SER A 412 -43.58 55.12 -0.59
CA SER A 412 -43.90 56.54 -0.58
C SER A 412 -44.08 57.14 0.82
N SER A 413 -44.12 56.31 1.87
CA SER A 413 -44.27 56.77 3.26
C SER A 413 -42.96 57.25 3.90
N LEU A 414 -41.82 56.90 3.29
CA LEU A 414 -40.49 57.22 3.83
C LEU A 414 -39.97 58.57 3.32
N ASN A 415 -39.54 59.43 4.25
CA ASN A 415 -38.79 60.64 3.92
C ASN A 415 -37.33 60.30 3.54
N HIS A 416 -36.58 61.30 3.06
CA HIS A 416 -35.21 61.12 2.57
C HIS A 416 -34.28 60.51 3.64
N ASP A 417 -34.36 60.97 4.89
CA ASP A 417 -33.51 60.49 5.99
C ASP A 417 -33.87 59.06 6.42
N ALA A 418 -35.16 58.71 6.41
CA ALA A 418 -35.62 57.35 6.69
C ALA A 418 -35.20 56.37 5.59
N LYS A 419 -35.20 56.80 4.32
CA LYS A 419 -34.66 56.00 3.20
C LYS A 419 -33.16 55.77 3.36
N ALA A 420 -32.39 56.81 3.71
CA ALA A 420 -30.94 56.69 3.92
C ALA A 420 -30.59 55.72 5.06
N ARG A 421 -31.31 55.78 6.18
CA ARG A 421 -31.13 54.81 7.29
C ARG A 421 -31.43 53.38 6.87
N LYS A 422 -32.57 53.17 6.19
CA LYS A 422 -32.98 51.83 5.75
C LYS A 422 -32.03 51.23 4.70
N ILE A 423 -31.42 52.05 3.84
CA ILE A 423 -30.36 51.61 2.91
C ILE A 423 -29.09 51.19 3.69
N SER A 424 -28.72 51.94 4.73
CA SER A 424 -27.60 51.57 5.61
C SER A 424 -27.86 50.25 6.34
N ASP A 425 -29.08 50.03 6.82
CA ASP A 425 -29.47 48.78 7.48
C ASP A 425 -29.43 47.60 6.49
N LEU A 426 -30.01 47.76 5.29
CA LEU A 426 -29.95 46.74 4.22
C LEU A 426 -28.52 46.36 3.83
N ARG A 427 -27.60 47.33 3.84
CA ARG A 427 -26.17 47.07 3.61
C ARG A 427 -25.59 46.21 4.73
N SER A 428 -25.83 46.58 5.99
CA SER A 428 -25.36 45.81 7.15
C SER A 428 -25.92 44.39 7.12
N ASP A 429 -27.20 44.23 6.80
CA ASP A 429 -27.87 42.93 6.69
C ASP A 429 -27.23 42.07 5.59
N ALA A 430 -26.92 42.65 4.43
CA ALA A 430 -26.25 41.93 3.34
C ALA A 430 -24.82 41.50 3.72
N GLN A 431 -24.06 42.35 4.42
CA GLN A 431 -22.74 42.02 4.94
C GLN A 431 -22.81 40.91 6.01
N GLN A 432 -23.75 41.01 6.95
CA GLN A 432 -23.96 40.01 7.99
C GLN A 432 -24.40 38.67 7.40
N TYR A 433 -25.31 38.67 6.43
CA TYR A 433 -25.72 37.46 5.72
C TYR A 433 -24.54 36.73 5.06
N PHE A 434 -23.63 37.48 4.42
CA PHE A 434 -22.42 36.91 3.87
C PHE A 434 -21.50 36.35 4.96
N LEU A 435 -21.27 37.08 6.05
CA LEU A 435 -20.39 36.62 7.13
C LEU A 435 -20.94 35.36 7.81
N GLU A 436 -22.24 35.31 8.07
CA GLU A 436 -22.90 34.13 8.66
C GLU A 436 -22.82 32.91 7.73
N GLY A 437 -23.07 33.09 6.43
CA GLY A 437 -22.93 32.02 5.45
C GLY A 437 -21.49 31.55 5.30
N ALA A 438 -20.52 32.47 5.23
CA ALA A 438 -19.11 32.15 5.14
C ALA A 438 -18.63 31.41 6.41
N ASN A 439 -19.03 31.85 7.61
CA ASN A 439 -18.69 31.18 8.87
C ASN A 439 -19.20 29.74 8.94
N LYS A 440 -20.39 29.46 8.40
CA LYS A 440 -20.91 28.09 8.28
C LYS A 440 -20.07 27.22 7.36
N MET A 441 -19.45 27.81 6.33
CA MET A 441 -18.52 27.14 5.40
C MET A 441 -17.08 27.06 5.96
N ILE A 442 -16.72 27.89 6.94
CA ILE A 442 -15.36 27.95 7.53
C ILE A 442 -15.18 26.90 8.61
N HIS A 443 -16.24 26.43 9.28
CA HIS A 443 -16.08 25.34 10.23
C HIS A 443 -15.47 24.07 9.58
N SER A 444 -15.45 23.97 8.24
CA SER A 444 -14.83 22.90 7.43
C SER A 444 -13.46 23.19 6.84
N VAL A 445 -12.88 24.37 7.06
CA VAL A 445 -11.56 24.74 6.53
C VAL A 445 -10.75 25.39 7.66
N GLU A 446 -9.43 25.27 7.66
CA GLU A 446 -8.60 25.89 8.71
C GLU A 446 -8.87 27.39 8.85
N LYS A 447 -8.79 27.91 10.08
CA LYS A 447 -9.06 29.32 10.42
C LYS A 447 -8.23 30.31 9.59
N ASP A 448 -7.07 29.86 9.09
CA ASP A 448 -6.15 30.63 8.24
C ASP A 448 -6.67 30.85 6.81
N ASP A 449 -7.53 29.98 6.29
CA ASP A 449 -8.06 30.12 4.92
C ASP A 449 -9.18 31.18 4.84
N TRP A 450 -9.87 31.47 5.94
CA TRP A 450 -10.75 32.64 6.04
C TRP A 450 -9.98 33.95 5.90
N VAL A 451 -8.82 34.06 6.58
CA VAL A 451 -7.97 35.25 6.51
C VAL A 451 -7.51 35.50 5.07
N LYS A 452 -7.17 34.43 4.33
CA LYS A 452 -6.81 34.50 2.90
C LYS A 452 -7.96 34.92 1.99
N ASN A 453 -9.22 34.71 2.40
CA ASN A 453 -10.42 34.99 1.59
C ASN A 453 -11.17 36.28 1.97
N GLN A 454 -10.59 37.13 2.83
CA GLN A 454 -11.13 38.46 3.15
C GLN A 454 -11.40 39.32 1.91
N TRP A 455 -10.74 39.05 0.79
CA TRP A 455 -10.97 39.75 -0.46
C TRP A 455 -12.38 39.55 -1.04
N GLU A 456 -13.04 38.40 -0.81
CA GLU A 456 -14.43 38.18 -1.25
C GLU A 456 -15.40 39.09 -0.49
N PHE A 457 -15.22 39.21 0.83
CA PHE A 457 -15.96 40.14 1.67
C PHE A 457 -15.67 41.62 1.32
N LYS A 458 -14.40 41.94 1.02
CA LYS A 458 -14.01 43.26 0.54
C LYS A 458 -14.71 43.62 -0.77
N LYS A 459 -14.73 42.70 -1.74
CA LYS A 459 -15.44 42.87 -3.02
C LYS A 459 -16.94 43.08 -2.83
N LEU A 460 -17.58 42.35 -1.91
CA LEU A 460 -18.98 42.58 -1.55
C LEU A 460 -19.17 44.01 -1.00
N THR A 461 -18.32 44.42 -0.06
CA THR A 461 -18.41 45.73 0.57
C THR A 461 -18.27 46.87 -0.45
N GLU A 462 -17.27 46.79 -1.33
CA GLU A 462 -17.06 47.77 -2.41
C GLU A 462 -18.22 47.80 -3.42
N ALA A 463 -18.86 46.66 -3.70
CA ALA A 463 -20.04 46.61 -4.54
C ALA A 463 -21.25 47.28 -3.86
N LEU A 464 -21.49 46.97 -2.58
CA LEU A 464 -22.56 47.59 -1.80
C LEU A 464 -22.37 49.10 -1.65
N ASP A 465 -21.13 49.58 -1.47
CA ASP A 465 -20.78 51.00 -1.44
C ASP A 465 -21.20 51.71 -2.75
N ARG A 466 -20.76 51.17 -3.89
CA ARG A 466 -21.06 51.74 -5.22
C ARG A 466 -22.56 51.73 -5.52
N LEU A 467 -23.26 50.65 -5.16
CA LEU A 467 -24.70 50.56 -5.34
C LEU A 467 -25.44 51.56 -4.43
N SER A 468 -25.03 51.68 -3.17
CA SER A 468 -25.62 52.62 -2.19
C SER A 468 -25.51 54.08 -2.63
N MET A 469 -24.37 54.48 -3.22
CA MET A 469 -24.16 55.84 -3.74
C MET A 469 -25.09 56.17 -4.91
N ASN A 470 -25.51 55.18 -5.69
CA ASN A 470 -26.29 55.36 -6.90
C ASN A 470 -27.80 55.08 -6.71
N VAL A 471 -28.27 54.81 -5.49
CA VAL A 471 -29.69 54.47 -5.22
C VAL A 471 -30.66 55.54 -5.71
N ASN A 472 -30.26 56.81 -5.70
CA ASN A 472 -31.11 57.92 -6.15
C ASN A 472 -31.17 58.08 -7.69
N ASN A 473 -30.36 57.34 -8.45
CA ASN A 473 -30.37 57.34 -9.91
C ASN A 473 -30.63 55.91 -10.45
N PRO A 474 -31.90 55.57 -10.76
CA PRO A 474 -32.29 54.21 -11.15
C PRO A 474 -31.49 53.63 -12.30
N LYS A 475 -31.23 54.42 -13.35
CA LYS A 475 -30.47 53.97 -14.52
C LYS A 475 -29.03 53.62 -14.17
N VAL A 476 -28.35 54.49 -13.42
CA VAL A 476 -26.96 54.27 -13.00
C VAL A 476 -26.84 53.09 -12.05
N TYR A 477 -27.82 52.93 -11.14
CA TYR A 477 -27.90 51.79 -10.24
C TYR A 477 -28.06 50.46 -11.00
N GLU A 478 -28.99 50.39 -11.95
CA GLU A 478 -29.24 49.18 -12.75
C GLU A 478 -28.02 48.80 -13.61
N ASP A 479 -27.36 49.79 -14.22
CA ASP A 479 -26.13 49.56 -14.97
C ASP A 479 -24.97 49.07 -14.09
N GLU A 480 -24.80 49.63 -12.89
CA GLU A 480 -23.76 49.21 -11.94
C GLU A 480 -24.03 47.80 -11.39
N LEU A 481 -25.29 47.48 -11.07
CA LEU A 481 -25.69 46.15 -10.64
C LEU A 481 -25.44 45.11 -11.73
N ARG A 482 -25.82 45.42 -12.98
CA ARG A 482 -25.57 44.58 -14.15
C ARG A 482 -24.08 44.32 -14.35
N ARG A 483 -23.25 45.36 -14.36
CA ARG A 483 -21.78 45.23 -14.49
C ARG A 483 -21.18 44.37 -13.38
N THR A 484 -21.64 44.55 -12.15
CA THR A 484 -21.17 43.78 -11.00
C THR A 484 -21.50 42.29 -11.18
N LYS A 485 -22.73 41.95 -11.61
CA LYS A 485 -23.16 40.57 -11.91
C LYS A 485 -22.43 39.96 -13.11
N GLU A 486 -22.25 40.72 -14.20
CA GLU A 486 -21.50 40.27 -15.38
C GLU A 486 -20.03 39.94 -15.05
N ASN A 487 -19.36 40.77 -14.25
CA ASN A 487 -17.99 40.53 -13.79
C ASN A 487 -17.89 39.26 -12.93
N MET A 488 -18.87 39.03 -12.04
CA MET A 488 -18.94 37.78 -11.26
C MET A 488 -19.12 36.55 -12.15
N MET A 489 -20.00 36.66 -13.16
CA MET A 489 -20.26 35.59 -14.11
C MET A 489 -19.04 35.25 -14.97
N TYR A 490 -18.29 36.26 -15.41
CA TYR A 490 -17.05 36.06 -16.17
C TYR A 490 -15.98 35.32 -15.36
N LEU A 491 -15.81 35.67 -14.09
CA LEU A 491 -14.87 35.01 -13.18
C LEU A 491 -15.26 33.54 -12.91
N LYS A 492 -16.56 33.25 -12.74
CA LYS A 492 -17.07 31.87 -12.63
C LYS A 492 -16.74 31.04 -13.88
N LYS A 493 -16.91 31.63 -15.08
CA LYS A 493 -16.55 30.96 -16.35
C LYS A 493 -15.06 30.67 -16.48
N GLN A 494 -14.19 31.63 -16.14
CA GLN A 494 -12.74 31.40 -16.20
C GLN A 494 -12.27 30.31 -15.23
N SER A 495 -12.85 30.25 -14.02
CA SER A 495 -12.53 29.21 -13.03
C SER A 495 -12.94 27.80 -13.49
N LYS A 496 -13.98 27.70 -14.33
CA LYS A 496 -14.36 26.44 -15.00
C LYS A 496 -13.42 26.08 -16.15
N SER A 497 -13.02 27.04 -16.99
CA SER A 497 -12.22 26.84 -18.21
C SER A 497 -10.73 26.54 -17.96
N ALA A 498 -10.13 27.08 -16.89
CA ALA A 498 -8.72 26.87 -16.56
C ALA A 498 -8.33 25.39 -16.33
N ASN A 499 -9.33 24.50 -16.17
CA ASN A 499 -9.12 23.08 -15.91
C ASN A 499 -9.27 22.17 -17.13
N LEU A 500 -9.90 22.60 -18.23
CA LEU A 500 -9.95 21.75 -19.44
C LEU A 500 -8.53 21.53 -20.02
N MET A 501 -7.65 22.51 -19.83
CA MET A 501 -6.24 22.46 -20.25
C MET A 501 -5.33 21.74 -19.25
N LYS A 502 -5.71 21.61 -17.97
CA LYS A 502 -4.94 20.87 -16.95
C LYS A 502 -5.25 19.38 -16.95
N GLY A 503 -6.50 18.98 -17.24
CA GLY A 503 -6.90 17.56 -17.32
C GLY A 503 -6.30 16.78 -18.50
N LEU A 504 -5.87 17.47 -19.56
CA LEU A 504 -5.20 16.87 -20.73
C LEU A 504 -3.67 16.80 -20.59
N GLY A 505 -3.09 17.38 -19.53
CA GLY A 505 -1.66 17.58 -19.35
C GLY A 505 -1.02 16.70 -18.26
N ALA A 506 -1.49 15.47 -18.05
CA ALA A 506 -0.79 14.50 -17.22
C ALA A 506 0.34 13.84 -18.04
N GLY A 507 1.47 14.52 -18.21
CA GLY A 507 2.60 13.91 -18.93
C GLY A 507 3.89 14.69 -19.10
N ILE A 508 3.94 16.00 -18.83
CA ILE A 508 5.20 16.75 -18.97
C ILE A 508 5.41 17.59 -17.73
N GLY A 509 6.50 17.30 -17.02
CA GLY A 509 6.95 17.96 -15.80
C GLY A 509 7.26 19.44 -16.03
N VAL A 510 6.23 20.25 -16.11
CA VAL A 510 6.32 21.70 -15.96
C VAL A 510 5.82 22.02 -14.56
N SER A 511 6.76 22.40 -13.69
CA SER A 511 6.51 22.75 -12.30
C SER A 511 5.32 23.72 -12.20
N ALA A 512 4.33 23.36 -11.37
CA ALA A 512 3.14 24.16 -11.08
C ALA A 512 3.47 25.60 -10.61
N ALA A 513 4.70 25.82 -10.15
CA ALA A 513 5.23 27.12 -9.77
C ALA A 513 5.34 28.12 -10.95
N LEU A 514 5.61 27.66 -12.18
CA LEU A 514 5.80 28.57 -13.32
C LEU A 514 4.47 29.13 -13.88
N LEU A 515 3.37 28.39 -13.73
CA LEU A 515 2.04 28.80 -14.22
C LEU A 515 1.22 29.57 -13.17
N ALA A 516 1.47 29.34 -11.87
CA ALA A 516 0.89 30.15 -10.80
C ALA A 516 1.34 31.63 -10.87
N ALA A 517 2.55 31.88 -11.38
CA ALA A 517 3.10 33.22 -11.57
C ALA A 517 2.38 34.06 -12.64
N ALA A 518 1.61 33.45 -13.54
CA ALA A 518 0.92 34.18 -14.62
C ALA A 518 -0.47 34.73 -14.22
N VAL A 519 -1.00 34.36 -13.05
CA VAL A 519 -2.37 34.73 -12.61
C VAL A 519 -2.40 35.48 -11.27
N MET A 520 -1.26 35.65 -10.58
CA MET A 520 -1.19 36.38 -9.31
C MET A 520 -0.23 37.57 -9.39
N PRO A 521 -0.67 38.81 -9.09
CA PRO A 521 0.25 39.89 -8.79
C PRO A 521 0.69 39.71 -7.34
N VAL A 522 1.98 39.41 -7.13
CA VAL A 522 2.75 39.27 -5.86
C VAL A 522 3.08 37.82 -5.47
N PRO A 523 4.37 37.49 -5.24
CA PRO A 523 4.81 36.13 -4.91
C PRO A 523 4.63 35.82 -3.42
N VAL A 524 4.10 34.63 -3.11
CA VAL A 524 4.01 34.10 -1.73
C VAL A 524 5.35 33.43 -1.36
N PRO A 525 5.93 33.69 -0.17
CA PRO A 525 7.24 33.15 0.18
C PRO A 525 7.22 31.62 0.41
N PRO A 526 8.31 30.90 0.10
CA PRO A 526 8.39 29.43 0.16
C PRO A 526 8.19 28.84 1.57
N GLU A 527 8.41 29.64 2.61
CA GLU A 527 8.35 29.21 4.02
C GLU A 527 6.92 28.93 4.52
N VAL A 528 5.89 29.42 3.78
CA VAL A 528 4.46 29.25 4.13
C VAL A 528 3.90 27.89 3.67
N ILE A 529 4.59 27.17 2.79
CA ILE A 529 4.18 25.83 2.32
C ILE A 529 4.53 24.73 3.33
N VAL A 530 5.47 24.99 4.25
CA VAL A 530 6.03 23.99 5.17
C VAL A 530 5.17 23.80 6.45
N ALA A 531 4.39 24.81 6.86
CA ALA A 531 3.57 24.72 8.08
C ALA A 531 2.35 23.78 7.93
N ALA A 532 1.76 23.69 6.75
CA ALA A 532 0.57 22.87 6.47
C ALA A 532 0.86 21.34 6.47
N GLY A 533 2.13 20.94 6.32
CA GLY A 533 2.53 19.54 6.32
C GLY A 533 2.78 18.93 7.71
N THR A 534 2.69 19.72 8.78
CA THR A 534 3.19 19.30 10.11
C THR A 534 2.08 19.07 11.15
N LEU A 535 0.85 19.55 10.92
CA LEU A 535 -0.23 19.43 11.91
C LEU A 535 -1.29 18.36 11.58
N ALA A 536 -1.50 18.00 10.31
CA ALA A 536 -2.31 16.82 9.95
C ALA A 536 -1.71 15.50 10.47
N ALA A 537 -0.41 15.50 10.80
CA ALA A 537 0.27 14.39 11.47
C ALA A 537 -0.06 14.30 12.97
N ARG A 538 -0.61 15.33 13.63
CA ARG A 538 -0.84 15.33 15.10
C ARG A 538 -2.20 14.80 15.53
N THR A 539 -3.16 14.67 14.62
CA THR A 539 -4.50 14.20 14.98
C THR A 539 -4.76 12.75 14.57
N TYR A 540 -3.86 12.14 13.77
CA TYR A 540 -3.95 10.74 13.34
C TYR A 540 -2.75 9.87 13.76
N LEU A 541 -1.61 10.45 14.16
CA LEU A 541 -0.57 9.73 14.89
C LEU A 541 -0.80 9.96 16.38
N GLY A 542 -1.55 9.06 17.00
CA GLY A 542 -1.65 8.97 18.45
C GLY A 542 -0.24 8.85 19.03
N GLN A 543 0.21 9.92 19.67
CA GLN A 543 1.30 9.87 20.63
C GLN A 543 0.80 9.09 21.85
N SER A 544 1.38 7.92 22.06
CA SER A 544 2.03 7.62 23.34
C SER A 544 3.52 7.87 23.19
#